data_AF-A0A1X1YAW5-F1
#
_entry.id   AF-A0A1X1YAW5-F1
#
_cell.length_a   1.000
_cell.length_b   1.000
_cell.length_c   1.000
_cell.angle_alpha   90.00
_cell.angle_beta   90.00
_cell.angle_gamma   90.00
#
_symmetry.space_group_name_H-M   'P 1'
#
loop_
_entity.id
_entity.type
_entity.pdbx_description
1 polymer ?
#
loop_
_entity_poly.entity_id
_entity_poly.type
_entity_poly.pdbx_seq_one_letter_code
_entity_poly.pdbx_strand_id
1 'polypeptide(L)'
;MYFVRVTLIIVGLIQIVNGAMYLAAPAAVTAVLGVLTPAPPWVGFILATAGARFVGYGIGMLAAARSPREHKLWIDTMIAIQALDVIATLWYSANGALPAGHIQAGTALPLLWVVLLGWIGVGMHRSPPPRQEQAAFDG
;
A
#
# COMPACT_ATOMS: atom_id res chain seq x y z
N MET A 1 6.05 -16.34 -11.88
CA MET A 1 5.14 -15.17 -11.98
C MET A 1 3.83 -15.32 -11.19
N TYR A 2 3.36 -16.53 -10.86
CA TYR A 2 2.14 -16.73 -10.05
C TYR A 2 2.21 -16.06 -8.67
N PHE A 3 3.32 -16.22 -7.95
CA PHE A 3 3.55 -15.58 -6.64
C PHE A 3 3.37 -14.06 -6.68
N VAL A 4 4.04 -13.37 -7.61
CA VAL A 4 3.92 -11.90 -7.79
C VAL A 4 2.48 -11.49 -8.03
N ARG A 5 1.78 -12.21 -8.90
CA ARG A 5 0.37 -11.94 -9.21
C ARG A 5 -0.52 -12.09 -7.98
N VAL A 6 -0.35 -13.16 -7.20
CA VAL A 6 -1.11 -13.39 -5.97
C VAL A 6 -0.81 -12.29 -4.94
N THR A 7 0.46 -11.92 -4.76
CA THR A 7 0.85 -10.81 -3.86
C THR A 7 0.16 -9.52 -4.23
N LEU A 8 0.18 -9.12 -5.51
CA LEU A 8 -0.46 -7.89 -5.98
C LEU A 8 -1.99 -7.94 -5.79
N ILE A 9 -2.62 -9.10 -6.00
CA ILE A 9 -4.06 -9.26 -5.73
C ILE A 9 -4.36 -9.07 -4.25
N ILE A 10 -3.60 -9.72 -3.37
CA ILE A 10 -3.83 -9.63 -1.92
C ILE A 10 -3.66 -8.19 -1.43
N VAL A 11 -2.56 -7.52 -1.82
CA VAL A 11 -2.33 -6.11 -1.48
C VAL A 11 -3.46 -5.23 -2.01
N GLY A 12 -3.88 -5.46 -3.26
CA GLY A 12 -4.97 -4.71 -3.87
C GLY A 12 -6.29 -4.85 -3.13
N LEU A 13 -6.65 -6.07 -2.74
CA LEU A 13 -7.87 -6.35 -1.98
C LEU A 13 -7.84 -5.70 -0.59
N ILE A 14 -6.72 -5.79 0.14
CA ILE A 14 -6.56 -5.15 1.45
C ILE A 14 -6.75 -3.64 1.33
N GLN A 15 -6.15 -3.01 0.30
CA GLN A 15 -6.28 -1.57 0.09
C GLN A 15 -7.71 -1.15 -0.29
N ILE A 16 -8.43 -1.95 -1.07
CA ILE A 16 -9.84 -1.68 -1.37
C ILE A 16 -10.69 -1.81 -0.12
N VAL A 17 -10.51 -2.86 0.68
CA VAL A 17 -11.30 -3.08 1.90
C VAL A 17 -11.04 -1.97 2.92
N ASN A 18 -9.77 -1.66 3.20
CA ASN A 18 -9.41 -0.57 4.11
C ASN A 18 -9.90 0.78 3.58
N GLY A 19 -9.71 1.03 2.29
CA GLY A 19 -10.16 2.26 1.63
C GLY A 19 -11.68 2.44 1.68
N ALA A 20 -12.44 1.38 1.44
CA ALA A 20 -13.90 1.39 1.53
C ALA A 20 -14.38 1.64 2.96
N MET A 21 -13.74 1.03 3.96
CA MET A 21 -14.04 1.30 5.38
C MET A 21 -13.78 2.75 5.76
N TYR A 22 -12.66 3.31 5.32
CA TYR A 22 -12.28 4.71 5.59
C TYR A 22 -13.24 5.70 4.90
N LEU A 23 -13.72 5.36 3.70
CA LEU A 23 -14.63 6.17 2.91
C LEU A 23 -16.08 6.12 3.44
N ALA A 24 -16.59 4.93 3.74
CA ALA A 24 -17.99 4.72 4.09
C ALA A 24 -18.27 4.80 5.59
N ALA A 25 -17.28 4.47 6.44
CA ALA A 25 -17.48 4.37 7.88
C ALA A 25 -16.26 4.89 8.68
N PRO A 26 -15.81 6.14 8.47
CA PRO A 26 -14.63 6.68 9.18
C PRO A 26 -14.79 6.69 10.70
N ALA A 27 -16.00 6.89 11.22
CA ALA A 27 -16.27 6.82 12.66
C ALA A 27 -16.08 5.40 13.24
N ALA A 28 -16.46 4.37 12.47
CA ALA A 28 -16.24 2.98 12.86
C ALA A 28 -14.74 2.66 12.88
N VAL A 29 -13.98 3.17 11.90
CA VAL A 29 -12.51 3.05 11.87
C VAL A 29 -11.90 3.67 13.13
N THR A 30 -12.29 4.90 13.51
CA THR A 30 -11.76 5.52 14.73
C THR A 30 -12.13 4.75 16.00
N ALA A 31 -13.32 4.14 16.05
CA ALA A 31 -13.73 3.32 17.19
C ALA A 31 -12.91 2.03 17.30
N VAL A 32 -12.64 1.36 16.17
CA VAL A 32 -11.74 0.18 16.12
C VAL A 32 -10.32 0.55 16.51
N LEU A 33 -9.88 1.76 16.17
CA LEU A 33 -8.59 2.31 16.60
C LEU A 33 -8.61 2.83 18.05
N GLY A 34 -9.64 2.52 18.84
CA GLY A 34 -9.65 2.81 20.28
C GLY A 34 -9.80 4.29 20.63
N VAL A 35 -10.24 5.13 19.69
CA VAL A 35 -10.51 6.55 19.96
C VAL A 35 -11.76 6.62 20.85
N LEU A 36 -11.54 6.85 22.15
CA LEU A 36 -12.58 6.80 23.20
C LEU A 36 -13.58 7.96 23.14
N THR A 37 -13.18 9.09 22.52
CA THR A 37 -14.07 10.23 22.27
C THR A 37 -14.36 10.34 20.77
N PRO A 38 -15.55 10.80 20.36
CA PRO A 38 -15.83 11.05 18.96
C PRO A 38 -14.78 11.98 18.37
N ALA A 39 -14.06 11.51 17.35
CA ALA A 39 -13.09 12.33 16.65
C ALA A 39 -13.79 13.56 16.05
N PRO A 40 -13.13 14.73 15.99
CA PRO A 40 -13.68 15.90 15.32
C PRO A 40 -14.11 15.57 13.88
N PRO A 41 -15.24 16.11 13.36
CA PRO A 41 -15.76 15.74 12.05
C PRO A 41 -14.78 15.89 10.89
N TRP A 42 -13.85 16.85 10.96
CA TRP A 42 -12.81 17.05 9.94
C TRP A 42 -11.86 15.85 9.83
N VAL A 43 -11.66 15.06 10.90
CA VAL A 43 -10.87 13.82 10.87
C VAL A 43 -11.55 12.79 9.97
N GLY A 44 -12.89 12.71 10.04
CA GLY A 44 -13.67 11.83 9.16
C GLY A 44 -13.50 12.18 7.69
N PHE A 45 -13.45 13.47 7.35
CA PHE A 45 -13.13 13.93 6.00
C PHE A 45 -11.72 13.51 5.56
N ILE A 46 -10.71 13.69 6.42
CA ILE A 46 -9.33 13.25 6.11
C ILE A 46 -9.28 11.74 5.88
N LEU A 47 -9.91 10.94 6.75
CA LEU A 47 -10.01 9.49 6.58
C LEU A 47 -10.71 9.12 5.27
N ALA A 48 -11.83 9.75 4.95
CA ALA A 48 -12.55 9.48 3.70
C ALA A 48 -11.70 9.78 2.45
N THR A 49 -11.00 10.92 2.44
CA THR A 49 -10.09 11.25 1.31
C THR A 49 -8.89 10.31 1.24
N ALA A 50 -8.34 9.86 2.38
CA ALA A 50 -7.29 8.84 2.41
C ALA A 50 -7.83 7.50 1.88
N GLY A 51 -9.04 7.11 2.27
CA GLY A 51 -9.72 5.92 1.81
C GLY A 51 -9.90 5.88 0.29
N ALA A 52 -10.28 7.01 -0.31
CA ALA A 52 -10.39 7.12 -1.78
C ALA A 52 -9.05 6.81 -2.48
N ARG A 53 -7.92 7.24 -1.91
CA ARG A 53 -6.58 6.93 -2.45
C ARG A 53 -6.27 5.44 -2.30
N PHE A 54 -6.58 4.83 -1.16
CA PHE A 54 -6.40 3.39 -0.95
C PHE A 54 -7.21 2.56 -1.95
N VAL A 55 -8.47 2.93 -2.22
CA VAL A 55 -9.26 2.28 -3.27
C VAL A 55 -8.60 2.41 -4.63
N GLY A 56 -8.18 3.63 -5.02
CA GLY A 56 -7.51 3.87 -6.29
C GLY A 56 -6.23 3.04 -6.46
N TYR A 57 -5.38 3.02 -5.43
CA TYR A 57 -4.16 2.21 -5.42
C TYR A 57 -4.44 0.70 -5.41
N GLY A 58 -5.50 0.27 -4.72
CA GLY A 58 -5.93 -1.12 -4.74
C GLY A 58 -6.38 -1.59 -6.13
N ILE A 59 -7.13 -0.76 -6.85
CA ILE A 59 -7.47 -1.00 -8.26
C ILE A 59 -6.20 -1.06 -9.12
N GLY A 60 -5.26 -0.13 -8.91
CA GLY A 60 -3.95 -0.13 -9.57
C GLY A 60 -3.18 -1.44 -9.36
N MET A 61 -3.21 -2.01 -8.15
CA MET A 61 -2.59 -3.31 -7.86
C MET A 61 -3.28 -4.48 -8.56
N LEU A 62 -4.62 -4.47 -8.62
CA LEU A 62 -5.37 -5.49 -9.36
C LEU A 62 -5.08 -5.43 -10.87
N ALA A 63 -4.90 -4.23 -11.43
CA ALA A 63 -4.45 -4.04 -12.81
C ALA A 63 -3.00 -4.55 -12.99
N ALA A 64 -2.10 -4.16 -12.10
CA ALA A 64 -0.70 -4.60 -12.11
C ALA A 64 -0.56 -6.12 -11.97
N ALA A 65 -1.48 -6.79 -11.28
CA ALA A 65 -1.47 -8.26 -11.16
C ALA A 65 -1.60 -8.99 -12.50
N ARG A 66 -2.21 -8.37 -13.52
CA ARG A 66 -2.35 -8.96 -14.87
C ARG A 66 -1.06 -8.80 -15.69
N SER A 67 -0.46 -7.61 -15.62
CA SER A 67 0.78 -7.28 -16.36
C SER A 67 1.75 -6.50 -15.46
N PRO A 68 2.47 -7.16 -14.52
CA PRO A 68 3.28 -6.45 -13.51
C PRO A 68 4.39 -5.59 -14.11
N ARG A 69 4.99 -6.05 -15.23
CA ARG A 69 6.08 -5.35 -15.91
C ARG A 69 5.65 -4.07 -16.61
N GLU A 70 4.40 -3.98 -17.04
CA GLU A 70 3.83 -2.79 -17.69
C GLU A 70 3.35 -1.76 -16.65
N HIS A 71 3.08 -2.22 -15.42
CA HIS A 71 2.50 -1.41 -14.35
C HIS A 71 3.49 -1.15 -13.20
N LYS A 72 4.79 -1.07 -13.50
CA LYS A 72 5.85 -0.88 -12.49
C LYS A 72 5.62 0.35 -11.62
N LEU A 73 5.17 1.46 -12.22
CA LEU A 73 4.89 2.70 -11.50
C LEU A 73 3.89 2.49 -10.35
N TRP A 74 2.85 1.68 -10.54
CA TRP A 74 1.88 1.37 -9.48
C TRP A 74 2.54 0.61 -8.33
N ILE A 75 3.45 -0.32 -8.63
CA ILE A 75 4.14 -1.13 -7.63
C ILE A 75 5.13 -0.26 -6.85
N ASP A 76 5.90 0.57 -7.55
CA ASP A 76 6.91 1.45 -6.95
C ASP A 76 6.28 2.50 -6.03
N THR A 77 5.19 3.13 -6.48
CA THR A 77 4.45 4.11 -5.67
C THR A 77 3.76 3.46 -4.47
N MET A 78 3.26 2.22 -4.61
CA MET A 78 2.72 1.45 -3.50
C MET A 78 3.79 1.11 -2.45
N ILE A 79 5.01 0.77 -2.88
CA ILE A 79 6.15 0.58 -1.96
C ILE A 79 6.47 1.88 -1.23
N ALA A 80 6.53 3.00 -1.96
CA ALA A 80 6.83 4.31 -1.39
C ALA A 80 5.81 4.74 -0.33
N ILE A 81 4.51 4.58 -0.59
CA ILE A 81 3.45 4.90 0.39
C ILE A 81 3.62 4.07 1.65
N GLN A 82 3.82 2.76 1.53
CA GLN A 82 3.95 1.91 2.70
C GLN A 82 5.23 2.19 3.49
N ALA A 83 6.32 2.57 2.82
CA ALA A 83 7.52 3.03 3.50
C ALA A 83 7.26 4.33 4.29
N LEU A 84 6.53 5.28 3.70
CA LEU A 84 6.12 6.51 4.38
C LEU A 84 5.19 6.23 5.57
N ASP A 85 4.26 5.28 5.43
CA ASP A 85 3.36 4.86 6.53
C ASP A 85 4.15 4.29 7.71
N VAL A 86 5.19 3.49 7.43
CA VAL A 86 6.09 2.97 8.47
C VAL A 86 6.86 4.10 9.15
N ILE A 87 7.42 5.03 8.38
CA ILE A 87 8.15 6.20 8.92
C ILE A 87 7.22 7.03 9.81
N ALA A 88 5.99 7.31 9.35
CA ALA A 88 5.00 8.04 10.12
C ALA A 88 4.65 7.30 11.42
N THR A 89 4.40 6.00 11.35
CA THR A 89 4.08 5.17 12.53
C THR A 89 5.20 5.21 13.56
N LEU A 90 6.47 5.07 13.12
CA LEU A 90 7.62 5.15 14.00
C LEU A 90 7.77 6.55 14.61
N TRP A 91 7.57 7.61 13.83
CA TRP A 91 7.63 8.98 14.30
C TRP A 91 6.57 9.29 15.37
N TYR A 92 5.31 8.95 15.10
CA TYR A 92 4.19 9.15 16.03
C TYR A 92 4.25 8.20 17.25
N SER A 93 4.89 7.04 17.11
CA SER A 93 5.19 6.19 18.26
C SER A 93 6.31 6.79 19.13
N ALA A 94 7.38 7.29 18.51
CA ALA A 94 8.53 7.83 19.23
C ALA A 94 8.22 9.10 20.01
N ASN A 95 7.27 9.92 19.53
CA ASN A 95 6.82 11.11 20.22
C ASN A 95 5.66 10.86 21.22
N GLY A 96 5.24 9.60 21.39
CA GLY A 96 4.20 9.19 22.33
C GLY A 96 2.76 9.52 21.91
N ALA A 97 2.53 10.06 20.71
CA ALA A 97 1.19 10.38 20.22
C ALA A 97 0.41 9.14 19.74
N LEU A 98 1.10 8.07 19.33
CA LEU A 98 0.51 6.78 19.00
C LEU A 98 0.69 5.80 20.17
N PRO A 99 -0.38 5.28 20.80
CA PRO A 99 -0.25 4.35 21.90
C PRO A 99 0.40 3.03 21.43
N ALA A 100 1.24 2.43 22.28
CA ALA A 100 2.04 1.25 21.93
C ALA A 100 1.22 0.05 21.42
N GLY A 101 -0.04 -0.07 21.82
CA GLY A 101 -0.96 -1.10 21.33
C GLY A 101 -1.34 -0.99 19.85
N HIS A 102 -1.14 0.17 19.22
CA HIS A 102 -1.49 0.41 17.81
C HIS A 102 -0.31 0.20 16.85
N ILE A 103 0.91 -0.01 17.38
CA ILE A 103 2.13 -0.22 16.60
C ILE A 103 2.03 -1.49 15.76
N GLN A 104 1.43 -2.57 16.28
CA GLN A 104 1.37 -3.84 15.54
C GLN A 104 0.52 -3.72 14.26
N ALA A 105 -0.65 -3.08 14.34
CA ALA A 105 -1.52 -2.88 13.17
C ALA A 105 -0.95 -1.84 12.19
N GLY A 106 -0.35 -0.76 12.70
CA GLY A 106 0.19 0.34 11.89
C GLY A 106 1.54 0.04 11.22
N THR A 107 2.33 -0.90 11.75
CA THR A 107 3.70 -1.13 11.26
C THR A 107 3.92 -2.52 10.66
N ALA A 108 3.31 -3.59 11.20
CA ALA A 108 3.67 -4.95 10.78
C ALA A 108 3.19 -5.29 9.35
N LEU A 109 1.96 -4.90 9.01
CA LEU A 109 1.40 -5.10 7.66
C LEU A 109 2.14 -4.25 6.61
N PRO A 110 2.29 -2.93 6.78
CA PRO A 110 3.05 -2.10 5.83
C PRO A 110 4.51 -2.54 5.68
N LEU A 111 5.22 -2.89 6.77
CA LEU A 111 6.59 -3.42 6.69
C LEU A 111 6.68 -4.71 5.88
N LEU A 112 5.76 -5.65 6.12
CA LEU A 112 5.70 -6.91 5.39
C LEU A 112 5.59 -6.66 3.88
N TRP A 113 4.75 -5.71 3.48
CA TRP A 113 4.56 -5.37 2.09
C TRP A 113 5.72 -4.58 1.49
N VAL A 114 6.36 -3.66 2.21
CA VAL A 114 7.58 -2.98 1.74
C VAL A 114 8.66 -4.02 1.43
N VAL A 115 8.84 -5.01 2.29
CA VAL A 115 9.81 -6.10 2.08
C VAL A 115 9.40 -6.97 0.89
N LEU A 116 8.15 -7.43 0.84
CA LEU A 116 7.67 -8.33 -0.22
C LEU A 116 7.65 -7.66 -1.60
N LEU A 117 7.10 -6.44 -1.69
CA LEU A 117 7.01 -5.69 -2.95
C LEU A 117 8.37 -5.13 -3.35
N GLY A 118 9.20 -4.69 -2.40
CA GLY A 118 10.58 -4.25 -2.67
C GLY A 118 11.42 -5.37 -3.28
N TRP A 119 11.29 -6.60 -2.76
CA TRP A 119 11.96 -7.77 -3.34
C TRP A 119 11.49 -8.07 -4.77
N ILE A 120 10.18 -7.93 -5.03
CA ILE A 120 9.59 -8.06 -6.37
C ILE A 120 10.09 -6.95 -7.32
N GLY A 121 10.14 -5.70 -6.85
CA GLY A 121 10.62 -4.53 -7.60
C GLY A 121 12.07 -4.69 -8.06
N VAL A 122 12.95 -5.06 -7.14
CA VAL A 122 14.38 -5.31 -7.44
C VAL A 122 14.54 -6.45 -8.46
N GLY A 123 13.75 -7.52 -8.33
CA GLY A 123 13.74 -8.62 -9.31
C GLY A 123 13.29 -8.22 -10.71
N MET A 124 12.34 -7.28 -10.82
CA MET A 124 11.84 -6.77 -12.10
C MET A 124 12.82 -5.82 -12.80
N HIS A 125 13.58 -5.01 -12.05
CA HIS A 125 14.59 -4.11 -12.62
C HIS A 125 15.85 -4.84 -13.13
N ARG A 126 16.14 -6.03 -12.59
CA ARG A 126 17.30 -6.83 -13.01
C ARG A 126 17.04 -7.74 -14.22
N SER A 127 15.80 -7.79 -14.74
CA SER A 127 15.51 -8.58 -15.93
C SER A 127 15.95 -7.82 -17.19
N PRO A 128 16.84 -8.37 -18.04
CA PRO A 128 17.24 -7.73 -19.29
C PRO A 128 16.05 -7.49 -20.22
N PRO A 129 16.14 -6.49 -21.13
CA PRO A 129 15.07 -6.18 -22.07
C PRO A 129 14.66 -7.40 -22.90
N PRO A 130 13.41 -7.48 -23.38
CA PRO A 130 12.95 -8.59 -24.19
C PRO A 130 13.82 -8.74 -25.44
N ARG A 131 14.09 -9.99 -25.83
CA ARG A 131 14.99 -10.37 -26.95
C ARG A 131 14.68 -9.68 -28.30
N GLN A 132 13.47 -9.15 -28.48
CA GLN A 132 13.07 -8.40 -29.68
C GLN A 132 13.76 -7.03 -29.78
N GLU A 133 14.12 -6.42 -28.66
CA GLU A 133 14.80 -5.13 -28.64
C GLU A 133 16.30 -5.29 -28.96
N GLN A 134 16.92 -6.39 -28.51
CA GLN A 134 18.31 -6.73 -28.84
C GLN A 134 18.50 -6.98 -30.33
N ALA A 135 17.56 -7.70 -30.97
CA ALA A 135 17.61 -7.94 -32.41
C ALA A 135 17.47 -6.66 -33.28
N ALA A 136 16.95 -5.56 -32.73
CA ALA A 136 16.83 -4.29 -33.43
C ALA A 136 18.08 -3.40 -33.34
N PHE A 137 19.00 -3.70 -32.42
CA PHE A 137 20.27 -2.99 -32.26
C PHE A 137 21.48 -3.78 -32.76
N ASP A 138 21.31 -5.08 -33.02
CA ASP A 138 22.36 -5.99 -33.52
C ASP A 138 22.34 -6.20 -35.05
N GLY A 139 21.53 -5.43 -35.79
CA GLY A 139 21.42 -5.47 -37.26
C GLY A 139 21.65 -4.11 -37.89
#